data_AF-A0A2D7WAC2-F1
#
_entry.id   AF-A0A2D7WAC2-F1
#
_cell.length_a   1.000
_cell.length_b   1.000
_cell.length_c   1.000
_cell.angle_alpha   90.00
_cell.angle_beta   90.00
_cell.angle_gamma   90.00
#
_symmetry.space_group_name_H-M   'P 1'
#
loop_
_entity.id
_entity.type
_entity.pdbx_description
1 polymer ?
#
loop_
_entity_poly.entity_id
_entity_poly.type
_entity_poly.pdbx_seq_one_letter_code
_entity_poly.pdbx_strand_id
1 'polypeptide(L)'
;MVEDVLRGVEHRLGEVPEGAAMGEGAVSHSGDTVVTADGRVISGGGSTSRMKGEDSAPLLELYEAQALESNPFLHAPDVFMGESPASVGAPTIAALLLDHLTGMAAVSFIDKAIASGMLTPEEGHELNAIAQLAAPGEAQAALEDHLPDRELLTFSAMISTWRKGKKLQGVE
;
A
#
# COMPACT_ATOMS: atom_id res chain seq x y z
N MET A 1 -21.27 -44.62 -4.23
CA MET A 1 -20.56 -44.23 -5.47
C MET A 1 -19.61 -43.05 -5.22
N VAL A 2 -18.74 -43.15 -4.20
CA VAL A 2 -17.68 -42.14 -3.95
C VAL A 2 -16.34 -42.76 -3.55
N GLU A 3 -16.26 -44.09 -3.44
CA GLU A 3 -15.04 -44.81 -3.04
C GLU A 3 -14.21 -45.34 -4.23
N ASP A 4 -14.75 -45.29 -5.46
CA ASP A 4 -14.06 -45.79 -6.67
C ASP A 4 -13.09 -44.80 -7.31
N VAL A 5 -13.15 -43.51 -6.95
CA VAL A 5 -12.30 -42.47 -7.58
C VAL A 5 -10.88 -42.45 -6.99
N LEU A 6 -10.70 -42.89 -5.74
CA LEU A 6 -9.41 -42.85 -5.05
C LEU A 6 -8.51 -44.06 -5.35
N ARG A 7 -9.03 -45.11 -6.00
CA ARG A 7 -8.26 -46.34 -6.32
C ARG A 7 -7.51 -46.26 -7.66
N GLY A 8 -7.74 -45.21 -8.46
CA GLY A 8 -7.11 -45.02 -9.76
C GLY A 8 -5.73 -44.32 -9.75
N VAL A 9 -5.31 -43.80 -8.59
CA VAL A 9 -4.08 -42.98 -8.49
C VAL A 9 -2.87 -43.78 -8.02
N GLU A 10 -3.05 -44.93 -7.39
CA GLU A 10 -1.93 -45.68 -6.78
C GLU A 10 -1.16 -46.56 -7.76
N HIS A 11 -1.65 -46.76 -8.99
CA HIS A 11 -1.09 -47.76 -9.91
C HIS A 11 -0.20 -47.21 -11.04
N ARG A 12 0.24 -45.94 -10.96
CA ARG A 12 1.06 -45.29 -12.01
C ARG A 12 2.44 -44.82 -11.57
N LEU A 13 2.95 -45.33 -10.45
CA LEU A 13 4.37 -45.26 -10.09
C LEU A 13 5.01 -46.63 -10.37
N GLY A 14 5.27 -46.89 -11.64
CA GLY A 14 5.97 -48.08 -12.12
C GLY A 14 7.18 -47.68 -12.96
N GLU A 15 8.34 -47.88 -12.36
CA GLU A 15 9.59 -48.36 -12.97
C GLU A 15 10.42 -47.47 -13.93
N VAL A 16 11.73 -47.48 -13.66
CA VAL A 16 12.86 -46.71 -14.25
C VAL A 16 13.43 -47.45 -15.48
N PRO A 17 14.17 -46.79 -16.38
CA PRO A 17 15.57 -47.23 -16.52
C PRO A 17 16.59 -46.09 -16.70
N GLU A 18 17.72 -46.26 -16.02
CA GLU A 18 19.00 -45.61 -16.32
C GLU A 18 19.55 -46.09 -17.67
N GLY A 19 20.31 -45.21 -18.32
CA GLY A 19 21.39 -45.59 -19.23
C GLY A 19 21.26 -45.06 -20.65
N ALA A 20 22.10 -44.08 -21.00
CA ALA A 20 23.04 -44.18 -22.12
C ALA A 20 23.78 -42.85 -22.33
N ALA A 21 25.10 -42.95 -22.34
CA ALA A 21 26.05 -41.88 -22.59
C ALA A 21 26.11 -41.46 -24.07
N MET A 22 26.61 -40.24 -24.25
CA MET A 22 27.44 -39.75 -25.37
C MET A 22 26.72 -39.39 -26.68
N GLY A 23 26.81 -38.11 -27.01
CA GLY A 23 26.47 -37.54 -28.31
C GLY A 23 26.97 -36.11 -28.41
N GLU A 24 28.29 -35.95 -28.58
CA GLU A 24 28.88 -34.70 -29.07
C GLU A 24 28.26 -34.39 -30.45
N GLY A 25 27.71 -33.18 -30.58
CA GLY A 25 27.02 -32.76 -31.80
C GLY A 25 27.00 -31.24 -31.91
N ALA A 26 28.13 -30.68 -32.37
CA ALA A 26 28.30 -29.41 -33.05
C ALA A 26 27.27 -28.29 -32.76
N VAL A 27 27.71 -27.30 -31.98
CA VAL A 27 27.15 -25.94 -31.97
C VAL A 27 27.31 -25.32 -33.36
N SER A 28 26.32 -25.52 -34.23
CA SER A 28 26.15 -24.67 -35.41
C SER A 28 25.51 -23.37 -34.95
N HIS A 29 26.32 -22.31 -34.82
CA HIS A 29 25.83 -20.94 -34.70
C HIS A 29 25.04 -20.63 -35.99
N SER A 30 23.73 -20.84 -35.94
CA SER A 30 22.80 -20.46 -37.00
C SER A 30 22.68 -18.93 -37.00
N GLY A 31 23.64 -18.28 -37.63
CA GLY A 31 23.56 -16.86 -37.98
C GLY A 31 22.68 -16.72 -39.22
N ASP A 32 21.54 -16.06 -39.05
CA ASP A 32 20.65 -15.70 -40.16
C ASP A 32 21.42 -14.88 -41.19
N THR A 33 21.47 -15.38 -42.43
CA THR A 33 22.26 -14.79 -43.51
C THR A 33 21.30 -14.39 -44.62
N VAL A 34 21.06 -13.08 -44.75
CA VAL A 34 20.14 -12.54 -45.75
C VAL A 34 20.92 -12.15 -47.00
N VAL A 35 20.51 -12.66 -48.15
CA VAL A 35 21.09 -12.36 -49.47
C VAL A 35 20.17 -11.39 -50.21
N THR A 36 20.66 -10.18 -50.44
CA THR A 36 19.90 -9.14 -51.18
C THR A 36 19.95 -9.43 -52.69
N ALA A 37 18.95 -8.99 -53.47
CA ALA A 37 18.82 -9.24 -54.92
C ALA A 37 20.02 -8.79 -55.79
N ASP A 38 20.97 -8.06 -55.21
CA ASP A 38 22.24 -7.64 -55.83
C ASP A 38 23.42 -8.59 -55.49
N GLY A 39 23.14 -9.76 -54.89
CA GLY A 39 24.13 -10.80 -54.59
C GLY A 39 25.07 -10.49 -53.42
N ARG A 40 24.85 -9.38 -52.70
CA ARG A 40 25.61 -9.03 -51.50
C ARG A 40 25.12 -9.83 -50.29
N VAL A 41 26.05 -10.53 -49.64
CA VAL A 41 25.82 -11.33 -48.43
C VAL A 41 26.09 -10.46 -47.21
N ILE A 42 25.05 -10.16 -46.43
CA ILE A 42 25.16 -9.39 -45.19
C ILE A 42 25.10 -10.39 -44.03
N SER A 43 26.23 -10.68 -43.40
CA SER A 43 26.21 -11.40 -42.13
C SER A 43 25.69 -10.43 -41.05
N GLY A 44 24.58 -10.78 -40.41
CA GLY A 44 24.00 -10.05 -39.27
C GLY A 44 24.87 -10.12 -38.01
N GLY A 45 26.14 -9.74 -38.11
CA GLY A 45 27.07 -9.60 -37.00
C GLY A 45 27.10 -8.14 -36.56
N GLY A 46 26.14 -7.74 -35.73
CA GLY A 46 26.08 -6.36 -35.23
C GLY A 46 24.83 -6.04 -34.44
N SER A 47 24.85 -6.40 -33.15
CA SER A 47 24.21 -5.64 -32.07
C SER A 47 22.73 -5.29 -32.18
N THR A 48 21.87 -6.25 -32.53
CA THR A 48 20.56 -6.32 -31.87
C THR A 48 20.60 -7.48 -30.88
N SER A 49 21.51 -7.34 -29.90
CA SER A 49 21.29 -8.00 -28.62
C SER A 49 19.86 -7.66 -28.24
N ARG A 50 18.99 -8.67 -28.25
CA ARG A 50 17.61 -8.57 -27.77
C ARG A 50 17.72 -7.86 -26.43
N MET A 51 17.37 -6.57 -26.37
CA MET A 51 17.17 -5.82 -25.13
C MET A 51 15.97 -6.47 -24.45
N LYS A 52 16.22 -7.63 -23.88
CA LYS A 52 15.28 -8.50 -23.17
C LYS A 52 15.94 -9.02 -21.89
N GLY A 53 17.10 -8.46 -21.54
CA GLY A 53 17.90 -8.82 -20.37
C GLY A 53 17.55 -8.02 -19.12
N GLU A 54 16.80 -6.92 -19.24
CA GLU A 54 16.40 -6.09 -18.09
C GLU A 54 14.95 -6.32 -17.64
N ASP A 55 14.09 -6.92 -18.47
CA ASP A 55 12.67 -7.18 -18.16
C ASP A 55 12.37 -8.67 -17.92
N SER A 56 13.30 -9.42 -17.35
CA SER A 56 13.05 -10.81 -16.95
C SER A 56 12.81 -10.89 -15.44
N ALA A 57 11.77 -10.23 -14.95
CA ALA A 57 11.17 -10.65 -13.70
C ALA A 57 10.72 -12.13 -13.88
N PRO A 58 11.08 -13.04 -12.96
CA PRO A 58 10.59 -14.41 -12.97
C PRO A 58 9.09 -14.48 -13.27
N LEU A 59 8.64 -15.47 -14.05
CA LEU A 59 7.23 -15.61 -14.44
C LEU A 59 6.28 -15.67 -13.24
N LEU A 60 6.77 -16.14 -12.09
CA LEU A 60 6.06 -16.13 -10.82
C LEU A 60 5.81 -14.71 -10.31
N GLU A 61 6.82 -13.82 -10.40
CA GLU A 61 6.69 -12.41 -10.00
C GLU A 61 5.77 -11.64 -10.95
N LEU A 62 5.76 -11.97 -12.25
CA LEU A 62 4.79 -11.41 -13.20
C LEU A 62 3.36 -11.90 -12.94
N TYR A 63 3.20 -13.15 -12.52
CA TYR A 63 1.92 -13.71 -12.11
C TYR A 63 1.42 -13.02 -10.82
N GLU A 64 2.31 -12.73 -9.89
CA GLU A 64 2.01 -11.95 -8.69
C GLU A 64 1.63 -10.51 -9.05
N ALA A 65 2.40 -9.84 -9.92
CA ALA A 65 2.11 -8.47 -10.36
C ALA A 65 0.76 -8.34 -11.08
N GLN A 66 0.43 -9.27 -12.00
CA GLN A 66 -0.87 -9.26 -12.69
C GLN A 66 -2.03 -9.61 -11.74
N ALA A 67 -1.79 -10.49 -10.75
CA ALA A 67 -2.75 -10.80 -9.71
C ALA A 67 -3.01 -9.59 -8.79
N LEU A 68 -1.99 -8.77 -8.52
CA LEU A 68 -2.12 -7.50 -7.79
C LEU A 68 -2.94 -6.48 -8.59
N GLU A 69 -2.62 -6.28 -9.87
CA GLU A 69 -3.31 -5.31 -10.75
C GLU A 69 -4.80 -5.65 -10.94
N SER A 70 -5.12 -6.95 -10.91
CA SER A 70 -6.50 -7.43 -11.01
C SER A 70 -7.23 -7.52 -9.66
N ASN A 71 -6.52 -7.44 -8.53
CA ASN A 71 -7.09 -7.64 -7.20
C ASN A 71 -6.84 -6.44 -6.27
N PRO A 72 -7.83 -5.54 -6.10
CA PRO A 72 -7.71 -4.35 -5.26
C PRO A 72 -7.56 -4.66 -3.76
N PHE A 73 -7.75 -5.92 -3.33
CA PHE A 73 -7.51 -6.35 -1.94
C PHE A 73 -6.07 -6.79 -1.68
N LEU A 74 -5.33 -7.17 -2.72
CA LEU A 74 -3.93 -7.59 -2.61
C LEU A 74 -2.96 -6.43 -2.83
N HIS A 75 -3.43 -5.30 -3.38
CA HIS A 75 -2.80 -4.02 -3.12
C HIS A 75 -2.86 -3.76 -1.61
N ALA A 76 -1.84 -4.24 -0.89
CA ALA A 76 -1.49 -3.64 0.38
C ALA A 76 -1.35 -2.15 0.06
N PRO A 77 -2.15 -1.28 0.68
CA PRO A 77 -2.05 0.13 0.37
C PRO A 77 -0.63 0.54 0.77
N ASP A 78 0.25 0.79 -0.21
CA ASP A 78 1.63 1.27 -0.03
C ASP A 78 1.71 2.57 0.78
N VAL A 79 0.54 3.17 0.98
CA VAL A 79 0.16 4.06 2.09
C VAL A 79 0.77 3.66 3.45
N PHE A 80 1.05 2.38 3.72
CA PHE A 80 1.63 1.99 5.01
C PHE A 80 3.16 2.11 5.11
N MET A 81 3.90 2.27 3.99
CA MET A 81 5.37 2.11 4.01
C MET A 81 6.22 3.21 3.34
N GLY A 82 5.68 4.20 2.62
CA GLY A 82 6.56 5.13 1.89
C GLY A 82 6.11 6.58 1.73
N GLU A 83 4.82 6.83 1.66
CA GLU A 83 4.30 8.19 1.48
C GLU A 83 3.19 8.38 2.50
N SER A 84 3.36 9.35 3.41
CA SER A 84 2.49 9.58 4.56
C SER A 84 1.01 9.38 4.17
N PRO A 85 0.30 8.35 4.69
CA PRO A 85 -1.15 8.31 4.61
C PRO A 85 -1.60 9.62 5.22
N ALA A 86 -2.15 10.55 4.43
CA ALA A 86 -2.73 11.82 4.86
C ALA A 86 -2.54 12.05 6.37
N SER A 87 -1.33 12.47 6.78
CA SER A 87 -0.88 12.27 8.16
C SER A 87 -1.81 13.08 9.05
N VAL A 88 -2.70 12.40 9.76
CA VAL A 88 -3.66 13.07 10.63
C VAL A 88 -2.83 13.72 11.74
N GLY A 89 -2.81 15.05 11.75
CA GLY A 89 -2.07 15.86 12.72
C GLY A 89 -3.00 16.79 13.48
N ALA A 90 -2.45 17.49 14.47
CA ALA A 90 -3.18 18.50 15.25
C ALA A 90 -3.97 19.49 14.38
N PRO A 91 -3.46 20.01 13.23
CA PRO A 91 -4.21 20.92 12.37
C PRO A 91 -5.47 20.31 11.75
N THR A 92 -5.40 19.05 11.31
CA THR A 92 -6.55 18.35 10.70
C THR A 92 -7.64 18.08 11.73
N ILE A 93 -7.24 17.68 12.94
CA ILE A 93 -8.15 17.44 14.05
C ILE A 93 -8.81 18.75 14.50
N ALA A 94 -8.02 19.82 14.63
CA ALA A 94 -8.54 21.14 14.99
C ALA A 94 -9.50 21.70 13.94
N ALA A 95 -9.25 21.47 12.65
CA ALA A 95 -10.15 21.86 11.59
C ALA A 95 -11.52 21.17 11.71
N LEU A 96 -11.56 19.87 12.03
CA LEU A 96 -12.80 19.14 12.27
C LEU A 96 -13.59 19.70 13.47
N LEU A 97 -12.89 20.09 14.54
CA LEU A 97 -13.54 20.73 15.68
C LEU A 97 -14.13 22.09 15.31
N LEU A 98 -13.38 22.92 14.58
CA LEU A 98 -13.79 24.28 14.22
C LEU A 98 -14.84 24.35 13.10
N ASP A 99 -15.06 23.26 12.36
CA ASP A 99 -16.16 23.14 11.40
C ASP A 99 -17.53 23.00 12.08
N HIS A 100 -17.53 22.49 13.32
CA HIS A 100 -18.75 22.18 14.07
C HIS A 100 -18.88 22.96 15.39
N LEU A 101 -17.80 23.56 15.88
CA LEU A 101 -17.77 24.29 17.13
C LEU A 101 -17.15 25.68 16.91
N THR A 102 -17.71 26.67 17.60
CA THR A 102 -17.04 27.97 17.81
C THR A 102 -15.73 27.79 18.59
N GLY A 103 -14.80 28.75 18.46
CA GLY A 103 -13.49 28.69 19.13
C GLY A 103 -13.61 28.48 20.65
N MET A 104 -14.56 29.15 21.31
CA MET A 104 -14.81 28.97 22.75
C MET A 104 -15.34 27.56 23.10
N ALA A 105 -16.27 27.02 22.30
CA ALA A 105 -16.80 25.67 22.48
C ALA A 105 -15.73 24.60 22.22
N ALA A 106 -14.89 24.80 21.20
CA ALA A 106 -13.77 23.91 20.88
C ALA A 106 -12.78 23.81 22.04
N VAL A 107 -12.41 24.93 22.67
CA VAL A 107 -11.53 24.93 23.85
C VAL A 107 -12.16 24.16 25.01
N SER A 108 -13.43 24.43 25.35
CA SER A 108 -14.13 23.69 26.41
C SER A 108 -14.27 22.19 26.11
N PHE A 109 -14.49 21.84 24.84
CA PHE A 109 -14.55 20.46 24.39
C PHE A 109 -13.19 19.76 24.58
N ILE A 110 -12.09 20.41 24.18
CA ILE A 110 -10.74 19.88 24.36
C ILE A 110 -10.44 19.66 25.85
N ASP A 111 -10.76 20.62 26.72
CA ASP A 111 -10.57 20.49 28.16
C ASP A 111 -11.36 19.30 28.75
N LYS A 112 -12.61 19.13 28.31
CA LYS A 112 -13.43 17.96 28.69
C LYS A 112 -12.86 16.66 28.14
N ALA A 113 -12.34 16.66 26.92
CA ALA A 113 -11.72 15.49 26.31
C ALA A 113 -10.44 15.08 27.07
N ILE A 114 -9.64 16.02 27.54
CA ILE A 114 -8.50 15.76 28.45
C ILE A 114 -9.00 15.17 29.78
N ALA A 115 -10.01 15.80 30.40
CA ALA A 115 -10.58 15.32 31.67
C ALA A 115 -11.19 13.90 31.57
N SER A 116 -11.74 13.56 30.40
CA SER A 116 -12.27 12.21 30.11
C SER A 116 -11.20 11.16 29.82
N GLY A 117 -9.93 11.57 29.63
CA GLY A 117 -8.83 10.69 29.23
C GLY A 117 -8.82 10.32 27.74
N MET A 118 -9.64 10.97 26.91
CA MET A 118 -9.64 10.77 25.46
C MET A 118 -8.36 11.36 24.83
N LEU A 119 -7.91 12.50 25.33
CA LEU A 119 -6.67 13.18 24.91
C LEU A 119 -5.64 13.17 26.04
N THR A 120 -4.35 13.12 25.70
CA THR A 120 -3.28 13.44 26.66
C THR A 120 -3.20 14.96 26.86
N PRO A 121 -2.66 15.47 27.98
CA PRO A 121 -2.54 16.91 28.19
C PRO A 121 -1.67 17.60 27.12
N GLU A 122 -0.65 16.91 26.60
CA GLU A 122 0.21 17.41 25.52
C GLU A 122 -0.57 17.55 24.20
N GLU A 123 -1.33 16.52 23.83
CA GLU A 123 -2.20 16.54 22.64
C GLU A 123 -3.27 17.63 22.74
N GLY A 124 -3.86 17.75 23.93
CA GLY A 124 -4.83 18.79 24.24
C GLY A 124 -4.22 20.19 24.09
N HIS A 125 -2.98 20.40 24.53
CA HIS A 125 -2.30 21.68 24.38
C HIS A 125 -2.06 22.04 22.91
N GLU A 126 -1.63 21.09 22.08
CA GLU A 126 -1.44 21.29 20.63
C GLU A 126 -2.75 21.69 19.93
N LEU A 127 -3.87 21.02 20.26
CA LEU A 127 -5.17 21.36 19.70
C LEU A 127 -5.69 22.71 20.21
N ASN A 128 -5.49 23.00 21.49
CA ASN A 128 -5.94 24.24 22.12
C ASN A 128 -5.18 25.46 21.56
N ALA A 129 -3.89 25.32 21.25
CA ALA A 129 -3.10 26.37 20.61
C ALA A 129 -3.68 26.80 19.25
N ILE A 130 -4.23 25.84 18.49
CA ILE A 130 -4.88 26.12 17.20
C ILE A 130 -6.30 26.66 17.41
N ALA A 131 -7.05 26.09 18.33
CA ALA A 131 -8.42 26.54 18.64
C ALA A 131 -8.47 27.98 19.17
N GLN A 132 -7.46 28.40 19.96
CA GLN A 132 -7.34 29.78 20.46
C GLN A 132 -7.06 30.81 19.36
N LEU A 133 -6.49 30.40 18.22
CA LEU A 133 -6.28 31.26 17.07
C LEU A 133 -7.60 31.49 16.30
N ALA A 134 -8.57 30.59 16.46
CA ALA A 134 -9.88 30.73 15.83
C ALA A 134 -10.69 31.85 16.46
N ALA A 135 -11.65 32.38 15.70
CA ALA A 135 -12.58 33.37 16.23
C ALA A 135 -13.37 32.75 17.40
N PRO A 136 -13.43 33.41 18.57
CA PRO A 136 -14.06 32.84 19.76
C PRO A 136 -15.58 32.59 19.58
N GLY A 137 -16.23 33.30 18.65
CA GLY A 137 -17.66 33.19 18.40
C GLY A 137 -18.51 33.87 19.47
N GLU A 138 -19.83 33.80 19.32
CA GLU A 138 -20.78 34.32 20.31
C GLU A 138 -20.97 33.29 21.45
N ALA A 139 -21.00 33.75 22.69
CA ALA A 139 -21.09 32.87 23.87
C ALA A 139 -22.41 32.06 23.91
N GLN A 140 -23.48 32.58 23.31
CA GLN A 140 -24.76 31.87 23.17
C GLN A 140 -24.67 30.69 22.20
N ALA A 141 -23.99 30.87 21.06
CA ALA A 141 -23.79 29.80 20.08
C ALA A 141 -22.94 28.66 20.67
N ALA A 142 -21.93 28.99 21.47
CA ALA A 142 -21.07 28.02 22.14
C ALA A 142 -21.80 27.05 23.10
N LEU A 143 -23.01 27.39 23.54
CA LEU A 143 -23.81 26.54 24.43
C LEU A 143 -24.62 25.48 23.66
N GLU A 144 -24.95 25.76 22.41
CA GLU A 144 -25.70 24.88 21.52
C GLU A 144 -24.77 24.02 20.64
N ASP A 145 -23.53 24.47 20.46
CA ASP A 145 -22.48 23.77 19.75
C ASP A 145 -22.12 22.42 20.41
N HIS A 146 -22.38 21.33 19.70
CA HIS A 146 -21.92 20.00 20.06
C HIS A 146 -21.45 19.26 18.81
N LEU A 147 -20.48 18.35 18.97
CA LEU A 147 -20.17 17.43 17.88
C LEU A 147 -21.34 16.42 17.73
N PRO A 148 -21.77 16.13 16.50
CA PRO A 148 -22.64 14.98 16.26
C PRO A 148 -21.90 13.66 16.51
N ASP A 149 -22.64 12.58 16.78
CA ASP A 149 -22.07 11.28 17.19
C ASP A 149 -21.07 10.70 16.17
N ARG A 150 -21.35 10.88 14.88
CA ARG A 150 -20.49 10.40 13.80
C ARG A 150 -19.14 11.13 13.81
N GLU A 151 -19.15 12.42 14.09
CA GLU A 151 -18.00 13.29 14.11
C GLU A 151 -17.18 13.03 15.37
N LEU A 152 -17.81 12.68 16.51
CA LEU A 152 -17.11 12.16 17.69
C LEU A 152 -16.36 10.85 17.40
N LEU A 153 -17.00 9.92 16.68
CA LEU A 153 -16.33 8.69 16.26
C LEU A 153 -15.16 8.99 15.32
N THR A 154 -15.36 9.92 14.38
CA THR A 154 -14.32 10.35 13.43
C THR A 154 -13.16 11.00 14.16
N PHE A 155 -13.44 11.88 15.12
CA PHE A 155 -12.46 12.51 16.00
C PHE A 155 -11.64 11.46 16.77
N SER A 156 -12.29 10.45 17.36
CA SER A 156 -11.60 9.37 18.06
C SER A 156 -10.70 8.52 17.15
N ALA A 157 -11.16 8.27 15.92
CA ALA A 157 -10.39 7.57 14.90
C ALA A 157 -9.17 8.38 14.46
N MET A 158 -9.35 9.70 14.27
CA MET A 158 -8.29 10.64 13.90
C MET A 158 -7.20 10.73 14.98
N ILE A 159 -7.57 10.81 16.27
CA ILE A 159 -6.60 10.77 17.37
C ILE A 159 -5.82 9.45 17.37
N SER A 160 -6.52 8.34 17.17
CA SER A 160 -5.88 7.02 17.13
C SER A 160 -4.88 6.91 15.96
N THR A 161 -5.21 7.46 14.79
CA THR A 161 -4.27 7.52 13.65
C THR A 161 -3.13 8.48 13.91
N TRP A 162 -3.39 9.62 14.55
CA TRP A 162 -2.38 10.61 14.88
C TRP A 162 -1.34 10.05 15.85
N ARG A 163 -1.77 9.36 16.90
CA ARG A 163 -0.87 8.66 17.84
C ARG A 163 -0.03 7.59 17.15
N LYS A 164 -0.64 6.80 16.26
CA LYS A 164 0.11 5.83 15.44
C LYS A 164 1.16 6.52 14.58
N GLY A 165 0.80 7.65 13.96
CA GLY A 165 1.73 8.49 13.20
C GLY A 165 2.90 9.01 14.02
N LYS A 166 2.65 9.57 15.22
CA LYS A 166 3.71 10.03 16.14
C LYS A 166 4.66 8.89 16.54
N LYS A 167 4.11 7.70 16.84
CA LYS A 167 4.92 6.51 17.18
C LYS A 167 5.84 6.08 16.03
N LEU A 168 5.36 6.17 14.78
CA LEU A 168 6.17 5.86 13.60
C LEU A 168 7.26 6.92 13.35
N GLN A 169 7.03 8.17 13.76
CA GLN A 169 7.99 9.27 13.63
C GLN A 169 9.05 9.32 14.74
N GLY A 170 8.95 8.46 15.77
CA GLY A 170 9.94 8.39 16.85
C GLY A 170 9.96 9.60 17.80
N VAL A 171 8.87 10.38 17.82
CA VAL A 171 8.69 11.49 18.75
C VAL A 171 7.89 10.96 19.96
N GLU A 172 8.60 10.48 20.97
CA GLU A 172 8.04 10.26 22.33
C GLU A 172 8.06 11.56 23.13
#